data_AF-A0A914DSF6-F1
#
_entry.id   AF-A0A914DSF6-F1
#
_cell.length_a   1.000
_cell.length_b   1.000
_cell.length_c   1.000
_cell.angle_alpha   90.00
_cell.angle_beta   90.00
_cell.angle_gamma   90.00
#
_symmetry.space_group_name_H-M   'P 1'
#
loop_
_entity.id
_entity.type
_entity.pdbx_description
1 polymer ?
#
loop_
_entity_poly.entity_id
_entity_poly.type
_entity_poly.pdbx_seq_one_letter_code
_entity_poly.pdbx_strand_id
1 'polypeptide(L)'
;MTDLIANGDYKMISTRVNYFGNWYFMALNESMDPHFVNLRKALAKHPIILTETSAEAVEYLKQGGYIFPSQEDLFLLPIIQAECNFYYFKDDTPQQEVYFIFPNGSHLRENFNRAIIMNYAYMEYAWGKYFENGLIGPPYPNCSDGNYLSNTYKPLDLMSSFGIFLIIMICLAISGVGFFVEFNLYWDPKQARRLSFVAKRIYQATKVTIVYKKYSSARSEERDLRNSV
;
A
#
# COMPACT_ATOMS: atom_id res chain seq x y z
N MET A 1 5.37 7.94 1.63
CA MET A 1 6.51 7.08 2.02
C MET A 1 6.95 7.33 3.46
N THR A 2 7.25 8.57 3.85
CA THR A 2 7.75 8.89 5.20
C THR A 2 6.86 8.37 6.33
N ASP A 3 5.53 8.50 6.21
CA ASP A 3 4.60 8.01 7.23
C ASP A 3 4.65 6.49 7.41
N LEU A 4 4.82 5.74 6.31
CA LEU A 4 4.95 4.28 6.34
C LEU A 4 6.21 3.84 7.10
N ILE A 5 7.31 4.59 6.92
CA ILE A 5 8.55 4.35 7.68
C ILE A 5 8.38 4.78 9.13
N ALA A 6 7.71 5.91 9.38
CA ALA A 6 7.49 6.44 10.73
C ALA A 6 6.61 5.52 11.61
N ASN A 7 5.66 4.81 10.99
CA ASN A 7 4.80 3.82 11.64
C ASN A 7 5.48 2.46 11.80
N GLY A 8 6.60 2.21 11.12
CA GLY A 8 7.28 0.92 11.10
C GLY A 8 6.65 -0.12 10.16
N ASP A 9 5.71 0.30 9.31
CA ASP A 9 5.10 -0.56 8.27
C ASP A 9 6.15 -0.99 7.23
N TYR A 10 7.12 -0.11 6.97
CA TYR A 10 8.26 -0.37 6.10
C TYR A 10 9.58 0.03 6.75
N LYS A 11 10.65 -0.71 6.44
CA LYS A 11 12.01 -0.41 6.88
C LYS A 11 12.88 -0.04 5.68
N MET A 12 13.74 0.95 5.86
CA MET A 12 14.67 1.34 4.80
C MET A 12 15.94 0.48 4.88
N ILE A 13 16.40 0.00 3.73
CA ILE A 13 17.62 -0.81 3.62
C ILE A 13 18.58 -0.17 2.61
N SER A 14 19.88 -0.38 2.77
CA SER A 14 20.87 0.07 1.80
C SER A 14 22.12 -0.79 1.90
N THR A 15 22.91 -0.89 0.82
CA THR A 15 24.26 -1.46 0.95
C THR A 15 25.18 -0.45 1.63
N ARG A 16 26.22 -0.90 2.34
CA ARG A 16 27.22 0.03 2.93
C ARG A 16 27.82 0.97 1.88
N VAL A 17 28.18 0.44 0.71
CA VAL A 17 28.77 1.23 -0.38
C VAL A 17 27.79 2.30 -0.86
N ASN A 18 26.52 1.94 -1.04
CA ASN A 18 25.49 2.90 -1.43
C ASN A 18 25.25 3.93 -0.32
N TYR A 19 25.20 3.53 0.94
CA TYR A 19 24.92 4.44 2.05
C TYR A 19 25.94 5.59 2.19
N PHE A 20 27.24 5.29 2.07
CA PHE A 20 28.29 6.30 2.27
C PHE A 20 28.65 7.10 1.00
N GLY A 21 28.40 6.54 -0.19
CA GLY A 21 28.79 7.16 -1.46
C GLY A 21 27.66 7.85 -2.23
N ASN A 22 26.42 7.74 -1.77
CA ASN A 22 25.26 8.20 -2.52
C ASN A 22 24.77 9.57 -2.04
N TRP A 23 24.57 10.47 -2.99
CA TRP A 23 24.07 11.83 -2.77
C TRP A 23 22.75 11.86 -2.01
N TYR A 24 21.88 10.86 -2.20
CA TYR A 24 20.58 10.78 -1.53
C TYR A 24 20.75 10.74 -0.01
N PHE A 25 21.73 9.97 0.48
CA PHE A 25 21.99 9.89 1.93
C PHE A 25 22.71 11.12 2.46
N MET A 26 23.52 11.79 1.62
CA MET A 26 24.10 13.10 1.98
C MET A 26 22.98 14.15 2.11
N ALA A 27 22.09 14.25 1.12
CA ALA A 27 20.92 15.12 1.15
C ALA A 27 19.98 14.77 2.31
N LEU A 28 19.74 13.49 2.57
CA LEU A 28 18.97 13.02 3.71
C LEU A 28 19.58 13.48 5.03
N ASN A 29 20.89 13.62 5.15
CA ASN A 29 21.53 14.08 6.39
C ASN A 29 21.58 15.61 6.50
N GLU A 30 21.81 16.31 5.40
CA GLU A 30 22.17 17.73 5.41
C GLU A 30 21.03 18.67 4.98
N SER A 31 20.10 18.20 4.14
CA SER A 31 19.05 19.04 3.57
C SER A 31 18.05 19.52 4.63
N MET A 32 17.60 20.77 4.49
CA MET A 32 16.53 21.36 5.31
C MET A 32 15.13 21.18 4.68
N ASP A 33 15.04 20.45 3.57
CA ASP A 33 13.75 20.13 2.95
C ASP A 33 12.82 19.43 3.97
N PRO A 34 11.56 19.87 4.10
CA PRO A 34 10.61 19.27 5.03
C PRO A 34 10.48 17.74 4.89
N HIS A 35 10.58 17.21 3.66
CA HIS A 35 10.54 15.77 3.39
C HIS A 35 11.70 15.05 4.08
N PHE A 36 12.95 15.52 3.88
CA PHE A 36 14.14 14.91 4.48
C PHE A 36 14.18 15.11 6.01
N VAL A 37 13.73 16.27 6.51
CA VAL A 37 13.60 16.52 7.95
C VAL A 37 12.65 15.50 8.60
N ASN A 38 11.49 15.26 7.98
CA ASN A 38 10.52 14.30 8.50
C ASN A 38 11.03 12.86 8.35
N LEU A 39 11.71 12.54 7.25
CA LEU A 39 12.31 11.23 7.05
C LEU A 39 13.41 10.94 8.08
N ARG A 40 14.29 11.90 8.40
CA ARG A 40 15.27 11.76 9.49
C ARG A 40 14.60 11.46 10.83
N LYS A 41 13.48 12.13 11.16
CA LYS A 41 12.72 11.85 12.39
C LYS A 41 12.14 10.44 12.40
N ALA A 42 11.65 9.95 11.26
CA ALA A 42 11.17 8.58 11.11
C ALA A 42 12.32 7.57 11.30
N LEU A 43 13.47 7.83 10.67
CA LEU A 43 14.65 6.97 10.73
C LEU A 43 15.33 6.96 12.10
N ALA A 44 15.15 8.00 12.92
CA ALA A 44 15.59 7.98 14.32
C ALA A 44 14.87 6.90 15.15
N LYS A 45 13.63 6.53 14.77
CA LYS A 45 12.88 5.44 15.38
C LYS A 45 13.12 4.10 14.69
N HIS A 46 13.21 4.12 13.37
CA HIS A 46 13.38 2.95 12.52
C HIS A 46 14.64 3.11 11.66
N PRO A 47 15.83 2.79 12.22
CA PRO A 47 17.10 3.04 11.57
C PRO A 47 17.26 2.22 10.28
N ILE A 48 18.07 2.75 9.36
CA ILE A 48 18.39 2.11 8.10
C ILE A 48 19.19 0.83 8.37
N ILE A 49 18.79 -0.28 7.75
CA ILE A 49 19.54 -1.53 7.81
C ILE A 49 20.60 -1.50 6.71
N LEU A 50 21.85 -1.69 7.10
CA LEU A 50 22.98 -1.73 6.17
C LEU A 50 23.32 -3.18 5.85
N THR A 51 23.30 -3.52 4.57
CA THR A 51 23.74 -4.83 4.06
C THR A 51 25.17 -4.73 3.51
N GLU A 52 25.87 -5.86 3.49
CA GLU A 52 27.23 -5.90 2.95
C GLU A 52 27.21 -5.98 1.41
N THR A 53 26.19 -6.64 0.85
CA THR A 53 26.10 -6.89 -0.59
C THR A 53 24.74 -6.50 -1.17
N SER A 54 24.74 -6.26 -2.48
CA SER A 54 23.53 -6.05 -3.28
C SER A 54 22.59 -7.27 -3.25
N ALA A 55 23.14 -8.50 -3.28
CA ALA A 55 22.35 -9.72 -3.23
C ALA A 55 21.58 -9.85 -1.90
N GLU A 56 22.25 -9.56 -0.78
CA GLU A 56 21.61 -9.54 0.53
C GLU A 56 20.48 -8.49 0.59
N ALA A 57 20.69 -7.31 0.01
CA ALA A 57 19.65 -6.28 -0.06
C ALA A 57 18.42 -6.77 -0.84
N VAL A 58 18.61 -7.49 -1.95
CA VAL A 58 17.52 -8.08 -2.73
C VAL A 58 16.75 -9.12 -1.91
N GLU A 59 17.43 -9.95 -1.11
CA GLU A 59 16.76 -10.92 -0.24
C GLU A 59 15.86 -10.24 0.81
N TYR A 60 16.27 -9.10 1.36
CA TYR A 60 15.37 -8.29 2.20
C TYR A 60 14.16 -7.79 1.40
N LEU A 61 14.36 -7.27 0.19
CA LEU A 61 13.24 -6.81 -0.64
C LEU A 61 12.25 -7.95 -0.95
N LYS A 62 12.73 -9.16 -1.22
CA LYS A 62 11.88 -10.35 -1.49
C LYS A 62 10.98 -10.72 -0.33
N GLN A 63 11.42 -10.46 0.91
CA GLN A 63 10.60 -10.73 2.11
C GLN A 63 9.42 -9.76 2.24
N GLY A 64 9.45 -8.61 1.55
CA GLY A 64 8.47 -7.54 1.68
C GLY A 64 8.68 -6.69 2.94
N GLY A 65 8.03 -5.52 2.99
CA GLY A 65 8.18 -4.59 4.12
C GLY A 65 9.51 -3.82 4.16
N TYR A 66 10.30 -3.86 3.08
CA TYR A 66 11.55 -3.14 2.95
C TYR A 66 11.54 -2.22 1.72
N ILE A 67 12.22 -1.09 1.84
CA ILE A 67 12.39 -0.10 0.77
C ILE A 67 13.88 0.15 0.58
N PHE A 68 14.37 0.02 -0.66
CA PHE A 68 15.75 0.32 -1.03
C PHE A 68 15.77 1.62 -1.84
N PRO A 69 16.26 2.76 -1.30
CA PRO A 69 16.47 3.95 -2.10
C PRO A 69 17.68 3.73 -3.01
N SER A 70 17.41 3.69 -4.31
CA SER A 70 18.42 3.52 -5.35
C SER A 70 18.50 4.78 -6.21
N GLN A 71 19.71 5.09 -6.67
CA GLN A 71 19.89 5.87 -7.90
C GLN A 71 19.56 4.98 -9.12
N GLU A 72 19.12 5.60 -10.22
CA GLU A 72 18.79 4.88 -11.47
C GLU A 72 20.00 4.14 -12.06
N ASP A 73 21.21 4.61 -11.76
CA ASP A 73 22.47 4.10 -12.35
C ASP A 73 23.06 2.87 -11.63
N LEU A 74 22.34 2.25 -10.69
CA LEU A 74 22.89 1.17 -9.88
C LEU A 74 22.77 -0.20 -10.54
N PHE A 75 23.84 -0.99 -10.39
CA PHE A 75 23.95 -2.43 -10.67
C PHE A 75 22.80 -3.29 -10.11
N LEU A 76 22.01 -2.77 -9.17
CA LEU A 76 20.88 -3.44 -8.58
C LEU A 76 19.66 -3.46 -9.50
N LEU A 77 19.50 -2.45 -10.35
CA LEU A 77 18.30 -2.31 -11.19
C LEU A 77 18.12 -3.50 -12.14
N PRO A 78 19.15 -4.00 -12.86
CA PRO A 78 19.00 -5.21 -13.68
C PRO A 78 18.64 -6.46 -12.87
N ILE A 79 19.14 -6.56 -11.63
CA ILE A 79 18.85 -7.70 -10.73
C ILE A 79 17.40 -7.65 -10.26
N ILE A 80 16.91 -6.45 -9.90
CA ILE A 80 15.53 -6.22 -9.48
C ILE A 80 14.57 -6.41 -10.66
N GLN A 81 14.88 -5.85 -11.82
CA GLN A 81 14.04 -5.98 -13.01
C GLN A 81 14.00 -7.42 -13.55
N ALA A 82 14.98 -8.27 -13.20
CA ALA A 82 14.94 -9.70 -13.48
C ALA A 82 13.92 -10.48 -12.62
N GLU A 83 13.20 -9.81 -11.71
CA GLU A 83 12.23 -10.38 -10.80
C GLU A 83 10.89 -9.63 -10.92
N CYS A 84 9.76 -10.34 -11.05
CA CYS A 84 8.45 -9.71 -11.30
C CYS A 84 7.72 -9.20 -10.05
N ASN A 85 8.35 -9.30 -8.87
CA ASN A 85 7.72 -9.06 -7.58
C ASN A 85 8.11 -7.71 -6.96
N PHE A 86 8.84 -6.88 -7.70
CA PHE A 86 9.27 -5.57 -7.23
C PHE A 86 8.50 -4.47 -7.93
N TYR A 87 8.27 -3.39 -7.17
CA TYR A 87 7.71 -2.16 -7.70
C TYR A 87 8.76 -1.06 -7.57
N TYR A 88 9.03 -0.38 -8.68
CA TYR A 88 9.94 0.76 -8.73
C TYR A 88 9.13 2.06 -8.75
N PHE A 89 9.30 2.90 -7.71
CA PHE A 89 8.68 4.21 -7.62
C PHE A 89 9.67 5.26 -8.14
N LYS A 90 9.42 5.81 -9.34
CA LYS A 90 10.20 6.94 -9.89
C LYS A 90 9.58 8.29 -9.54
N ASP A 91 8.25 8.34 -9.55
CA ASP A 91 7.50 9.58 -9.37
C ASP A 91 7.73 10.19 -7.98
N ASP A 92 7.80 11.52 -7.92
CA ASP A 92 8.04 12.32 -6.71
C ASP A 92 9.35 12.02 -5.97
N THR A 93 10.28 11.28 -6.60
CA THR A 93 11.64 11.13 -6.06
C THR A 93 12.47 12.37 -6.39
N PRO A 94 13.31 12.85 -5.45
CA PRO A 94 14.21 13.95 -5.73
C PRO A 94 15.15 13.53 -6.86
N GLN A 95 15.21 14.34 -7.92
CA GLN A 95 16.13 14.13 -9.03
C GLN A 95 17.40 14.95 -8.80
N GLN A 96 18.54 14.37 -9.13
CA GLN A 96 19.80 15.10 -9.16
C GLN A 96 20.35 15.06 -10.58
N GLU A 97 20.70 16.24 -11.08
CA GLU A 97 21.39 16.38 -12.35
C GLU A 97 22.85 15.93 -12.21
N VAL A 98 23.37 15.30 -13.26
CA VAL A 98 24.79 14.93 -13.36
C VAL A 98 25.51 16.00 -14.17
N TYR A 99 26.67 16.45 -13.66
CA TYR A 99 27.45 17.52 -14.28
C TYR A 99 28.84 17.04 -14.69
N PHE A 100 29.28 17.47 -15.87
CA PHE A 100 30.69 17.36 -16.27
C PHE A 100 31.47 18.53 -15.67
N ILE A 101 32.51 18.22 -14.89
CA ILE A 101 33.32 19.22 -14.21
C ILE A 101 34.56 19.51 -15.06
N PHE A 102 34.77 20.80 -15.38
CA PHE A 102 35.93 21.27 -16.13
C PHE A 102 36.73 22.30 -15.33
N PRO A 103 38.06 22.42 -15.53
CA PRO A 103 38.85 23.50 -14.96
C PRO A 103 38.30 24.88 -15.32
N ASN A 104 38.46 25.83 -14.40
CA ASN A 104 38.04 27.22 -14.64
C ASN A 104 38.73 27.80 -15.88
N GLY A 105 37.94 28.42 -16.76
CA GLY A 105 38.42 28.99 -18.02
C GLY A 105 38.61 27.99 -19.16
N SER A 106 38.27 26.71 -18.97
CA SER A 106 38.39 25.71 -20.03
C SER A 106 37.39 25.95 -21.17
N HIS A 107 37.89 26.10 -22.40
CA HIS A 107 37.06 26.15 -23.62
C HIS A 107 36.26 24.86 -23.85
N LEU A 108 36.67 23.73 -23.25
CA LEU A 108 35.94 22.47 -23.37
C LEU A 108 34.55 22.57 -22.75
N ARG A 109 34.37 23.39 -21.71
CA ARG A 109 33.06 23.54 -21.04
C ARG A 109 31.98 24.01 -22.00
N GLU A 110 32.26 25.03 -22.80
CA GLU A 110 31.30 25.57 -23.77
C GLU A 110 31.02 24.58 -24.91
N ASN A 111 32.06 23.92 -25.41
CA ASN A 111 31.94 22.91 -26.46
C ASN A 111 31.13 21.70 -25.98
N PHE A 112 31.38 21.21 -24.76
CA PHE A 112 30.63 20.10 -24.16
C PHE A 112 29.18 20.48 -23.89
N ASN A 113 28.90 21.65 -23.31
CA ASN A 113 27.53 22.09 -23.08
C ASN A 113 26.73 22.17 -24.39
N ARG A 114 27.34 22.70 -25.46
CA ARG A 114 26.71 22.72 -26.79
C ARG A 114 26.48 21.30 -27.32
N ALA A 115 27.47 20.42 -27.18
CA ALA A 115 27.36 19.03 -27.61
C ALA A 115 26.26 18.28 -26.85
N ILE A 116 26.13 18.49 -25.54
CA ILE A 116 25.07 17.91 -24.69
C ILE A 116 23.70 18.33 -25.22
N ILE A 117 23.49 19.63 -25.47
CA ILE A 117 22.22 20.14 -25.99
C ILE A 117 21.92 19.53 -27.38
N MET A 118 22.91 19.50 -28.26
CA MET A 118 22.74 18.95 -29.62
C MET A 118 22.46 17.44 -29.63
N ASN A 119 22.94 16.70 -28.64
CA ASN A 119 22.79 15.25 -28.54
C ASN A 119 21.73 14.82 -27.52
N TYR A 120 20.94 15.75 -26.96
CA TYR A 120 20.00 15.44 -25.88
C TYR A 120 19.02 14.32 -26.27
N ALA A 121 18.39 14.43 -27.44
CA ALA A 121 17.46 13.40 -27.95
C ALA A 121 18.15 12.04 -28.15
N TYR A 122 19.43 12.02 -28.53
CA TYR A 122 20.18 10.77 -28.64
C TYR A 122 20.48 10.17 -27.26
N MET A 123 20.81 10.98 -26.27
CA MET A 123 21.02 10.52 -24.89
C MET A 123 19.74 9.94 -24.30
N GLU A 124 18.59 10.58 -24.52
CA GLU A 124 17.27 10.06 -24.12
C GLU A 124 16.95 8.73 -24.82
N TYR A 125 17.18 8.64 -26.13
CA TYR A 125 17.03 7.39 -26.87
C TYR A 125 17.97 6.29 -26.36
N ALA A 126 19.25 6.61 -26.14
CA ALA A 126 20.24 5.66 -25.66
C ALA A 126 19.88 5.17 -24.25
N TRP A 127 19.42 6.09 -23.39
CA TRP A 127 18.91 5.76 -22.06
C TRP A 127 17.77 4.74 -22.14
N GLY A 128 16.70 5.06 -22.87
CA GLY A 128 15.57 4.15 -23.04
C GLY A 128 16.00 2.81 -23.67
N LYS A 129 16.90 2.85 -24.65
CA LYS A 129 17.40 1.65 -25.32
C LYS A 129 18.19 0.71 -24.38
N TYR A 130 19.07 1.24 -23.53
CA TYR A 130 19.97 0.42 -22.72
C TYR A 130 19.43 0.10 -21.33
N PHE A 131 18.64 0.99 -20.74
CA PHE A 131 18.19 0.89 -19.36
C PHE A 131 16.69 0.59 -19.21
N GLU A 132 15.84 1.09 -20.10
CA GLU A 132 14.39 0.79 -20.05
C GLU A 132 14.04 -0.48 -20.83
N ASN A 133 14.68 -0.67 -22.00
CA ASN A 133 14.42 -1.81 -22.89
C ASN A 133 15.39 -2.99 -22.70
N GLY A 134 16.33 -2.91 -21.75
CA GLY A 134 17.08 -4.08 -21.26
C GLY A 134 18.14 -4.66 -22.18
N LEU A 135 18.76 -3.87 -23.04
CA LEU A 135 19.85 -4.39 -23.89
C LEU A 135 21.12 -4.73 -23.08
N ILE A 136 21.27 -4.23 -21.86
CA ILE A 136 22.38 -4.54 -20.95
C ILE A 136 21.83 -5.29 -19.74
N GLY A 137 21.62 -6.60 -19.89
CA GLY A 137 21.15 -7.45 -18.80
C GLY A 137 20.71 -8.84 -19.28
N PRO A 138 20.42 -9.76 -18.36
CA PRO A 138 19.63 -10.94 -18.70
C PRO A 138 18.29 -10.49 -19.30
N PRO A 139 17.72 -11.25 -20.25
CA PRO A 139 16.41 -10.91 -20.81
C PRO A 139 15.42 -10.73 -19.66
N TYR A 140 14.70 -9.60 -19.65
CA TYR A 140 13.69 -9.37 -18.63
C TYR A 140 12.71 -10.53 -18.64
N PRO A 141 12.38 -11.12 -17.47
CA PRO A 141 11.27 -12.04 -17.41
C PRO A 141 10.06 -11.33 -18.00
N ASN A 142 9.27 -12.06 -18.79
CA ASN A 142 8.02 -11.54 -19.31
C ASN A 142 7.05 -11.44 -18.13
N CYS A 143 7.22 -10.40 -17.30
CA CYS A 143 6.31 -10.04 -16.25
C CYS A 143 5.07 -9.57 -16.98
N SER A 144 4.08 -10.44 -17.13
CA SER A 144 2.85 -10.09 -17.82
C SER A 144 2.27 -8.84 -17.15
N ASP A 145 2.30 -7.72 -17.88
CA ASP A 145 1.84 -6.39 -17.44
C ASP A 145 0.37 -6.38 -16.94
N GLY A 146 -0.34 -7.49 -17.14
CA GLY A 146 -1.74 -7.70 -16.83
C GLY A 146 -2.15 -7.65 -15.35
N ASN A 147 -1.23 -7.41 -14.40
CA ASN A 147 -1.59 -7.40 -12.97
C ASN A 147 -1.42 -6.06 -12.25
N TYR A 148 -0.61 -5.11 -12.73
CA TYR A 148 -0.30 -3.89 -11.96
C TYR A 148 -1.07 -2.64 -12.44
N LEU A 149 -1.25 -2.48 -13.75
CA LEU A 149 -2.09 -1.41 -14.33
C LEU A 149 -3.54 -1.84 -14.59
N SER A 150 -3.80 -3.14 -14.50
CA SER A 150 -5.09 -3.79 -14.77
C SER A 150 -6.07 -3.75 -13.58
N ASN A 151 -5.71 -3.13 -12.46
CA ASN A 151 -6.66 -2.97 -11.34
C ASN A 151 -7.87 -2.08 -11.69
N THR A 152 -7.85 -1.38 -12.82
CA THR A 152 -9.03 -0.67 -13.34
C THR A 152 -10.07 -1.63 -13.96
N TYR A 153 -9.67 -2.84 -14.37
CA TYR A 153 -10.54 -3.84 -15.00
C TYR A 153 -10.30 -5.26 -14.48
N LYS A 154 -10.03 -5.42 -13.17
CA LYS A 154 -10.00 -6.76 -12.58
C LYS A 154 -11.40 -7.37 -12.73
N PRO A 155 -11.61 -8.43 -13.52
CA PRO A 155 -12.92 -9.06 -13.63
C PRO A 155 -13.34 -9.49 -12.22
N LEU A 156 -14.61 -9.26 -11.90
CA LEU A 156 -15.13 -9.45 -10.56
C LEU A 156 -14.86 -10.91 -10.12
N ASP A 157 -14.01 -11.07 -9.10
CA ASP A 157 -13.67 -12.40 -8.60
C ASP A 157 -14.96 -13.07 -8.09
N LEU A 158 -15.14 -14.35 -8.43
CA LEU A 158 -16.26 -15.15 -7.95
C LEU A 158 -16.24 -15.22 -6.41
N MET A 159 -15.06 -15.20 -5.78
CA MET A 159 -14.93 -15.13 -4.33
C MET A 159 -15.47 -13.82 -3.75
N SER A 160 -15.22 -12.68 -4.40
CA SER A 160 -15.79 -11.39 -4.00
C SER A 160 -17.30 -11.34 -4.20
N SER A 161 -17.81 -12.02 -5.23
CA SER A 161 -19.25 -12.10 -5.51
C SER A 161 -19.99 -13.07 -4.57
N PHE A 162 -19.28 -14.06 -4.02
CA PHE A 162 -19.85 -15.08 -3.13
C PHE A 162 -20.56 -14.48 -1.91
N GLY A 163 -20.00 -13.40 -1.33
CA GLY A 163 -20.63 -12.71 -0.20
C GLY A 163 -22.03 -12.18 -0.53
N ILE A 164 -22.23 -11.65 -1.74
CA ILE A 164 -23.53 -11.14 -2.20
C ILE A 164 -24.52 -12.29 -2.36
N PHE A 165 -24.11 -13.39 -2.98
CA PHE A 165 -24.96 -14.57 -3.13
C PHE A 165 -25.35 -15.19 -1.78
N LEU A 166 -24.43 -15.22 -0.83
CA LEU A 166 -24.70 -15.73 0.52
C LEU A 166 -25.77 -14.91 1.23
N ILE A 167 -25.70 -13.58 1.14
CA ILE A 167 -26.73 -12.69 1.70
C ILE A 167 -28.09 -12.95 1.04
N ILE A 168 -28.13 -13.07 -0.30
CA ILE A 168 -29.36 -13.37 -1.04
C ILE A 168 -29.96 -14.70 -0.58
N MET A 169 -29.14 -15.73 -0.42
CA MET A 169 -29.58 -17.06 0.02
C MET A 169 -30.14 -17.03 1.46
N ILE A 170 -29.53 -16.27 2.37
CA ILE A 170 -30.05 -16.09 3.73
C ILE A 170 -31.42 -15.39 3.69
N CYS A 171 -31.56 -14.31 2.90
CA CYS A 171 -32.83 -13.59 2.77
C CYS A 171 -33.94 -14.48 2.20
N LEU A 172 -33.63 -15.29 1.18
CA LEU A 172 -34.58 -16.25 0.62
C LEU A 172 -34.96 -17.34 1.63
N ALA A 173 -34.02 -17.85 2.40
CA ALA A 173 -34.28 -18.83 3.44
C ALA A 173 -35.22 -18.27 4.54
N ILE A 174 -34.97 -17.05 5.02
CA ILE A 174 -35.81 -16.38 6.01
C ILE A 174 -37.23 -16.15 5.45
N SER A 175 -37.34 -15.66 4.22
CA SER A 175 -38.63 -15.45 3.55
C SER A 175 -39.39 -16.77 3.37
N GLY A 176 -38.69 -17.85 3.03
CA GLY A 176 -39.28 -19.18 2.90
C GLY A 176 -39.83 -19.70 4.22
N VAL A 177 -39.07 -19.56 5.31
CA VAL A 177 -39.54 -19.93 6.66
C VAL A 177 -40.78 -19.14 7.04
N GLY A 178 -40.79 -17.82 6.80
CA GLY A 178 -41.97 -16.97 7.04
C GLY A 178 -43.20 -17.46 6.29
N PHE A 179 -43.05 -17.75 5.00
CA PHE A 179 -44.13 -18.28 4.17
C PHE A 179 -44.67 -19.62 4.68
N PHE A 180 -43.79 -20.56 5.05
CA PHE A 180 -44.24 -21.85 5.61
C PHE A 180 -44.98 -21.70 6.94
N VAL A 181 -44.53 -20.77 7.79
CA VAL A 181 -45.24 -20.47 9.05
C VAL A 181 -46.64 -19.93 8.75
N GLU A 182 -46.76 -18.93 7.88
CA GLU A 182 -48.07 -18.36 7.51
C GLU A 182 -48.98 -19.38 6.84
N PHE A 183 -48.45 -20.22 5.94
CA PHE A 183 -49.20 -21.27 5.28
C PHE A 183 -49.77 -22.29 6.27
N ASN A 184 -48.97 -22.76 7.24
CA ASN A 184 -49.45 -23.65 8.29
C ASN A 184 -50.50 -23.00 9.18
N LEU A 185 -50.34 -21.70 9.48
CA LEU A 185 -51.32 -20.93 10.24
C LEU A 185 -52.65 -20.74 9.50
N TYR A 186 -52.58 -20.54 8.19
CA TYR A 186 -53.76 -20.42 7.33
C TYR A 186 -54.55 -21.74 7.28
N TRP A 187 -53.84 -22.87 7.22
CA TRP A 187 -54.47 -24.19 7.14
C TRP A 187 -55.08 -24.67 8.47
N ASP A 188 -54.47 -24.34 9.62
CA ASP A 188 -55.00 -24.67 10.95
C ASP A 188 -55.20 -23.41 11.84
N PRO A 189 -56.39 -22.78 11.83
CA PRO A 189 -56.65 -21.55 12.57
C PRO A 189 -56.57 -21.73 14.10
N LYS A 190 -56.60 -22.96 14.62
CA LYS A 190 -56.42 -23.21 16.07
C LYS A 190 -54.96 -23.00 16.50
N GLN A 191 -53.99 -23.30 15.63
CA GLN A 191 -52.57 -23.04 15.90
C GLN A 191 -52.23 -21.54 15.84
N ALA A 192 -52.90 -20.77 14.98
CA ALA A 192 -52.73 -19.30 14.90
C ALA A 192 -53.01 -18.58 16.23
N ARG A 193 -54.02 -19.04 16.97
CA ARG A 193 -54.31 -18.47 18.31
C ARG A 193 -53.22 -18.78 19.33
N ARG A 194 -52.56 -19.94 19.26
CA ARG A 194 -51.45 -20.27 20.17
C ARG A 194 -50.19 -19.47 19.83
N LEU A 195 -49.84 -19.36 18.55
CA LEU A 195 -48.65 -18.63 18.11
C LEU A 195 -48.77 -17.11 18.31
N SER A 196 -49.93 -16.51 18.09
CA SER A 196 -50.15 -15.08 18.39
C SER A 196 -49.97 -14.73 19.88
N PHE A 197 -50.29 -15.67 20.78
CA PHE A 197 -50.10 -15.51 22.22
C PHE A 197 -48.61 -15.56 22.61
N VAL A 198 -47.85 -16.48 21.99
CA VAL A 198 -46.40 -16.60 22.19
C VAL A 198 -45.68 -15.38 21.61
N ALA A 199 -46.04 -14.96 20.39
CA ALA A 199 -45.46 -13.78 19.74
C ALA A 199 -45.68 -12.50 20.57
N LYS A 200 -46.87 -12.31 21.15
CA LYS A 200 -47.13 -11.20 22.09
C LYS A 200 -46.22 -11.24 23.32
N ARG A 201 -45.98 -12.43 23.91
CA ARG A 201 -45.08 -12.58 25.07
C ARG A 201 -43.63 -12.29 24.71
N ILE A 202 -43.15 -12.78 23.58
CA ILE A 202 -41.79 -12.49 23.10
C ILE A 202 -41.66 -10.99 22.85
N TYR A 203 -42.59 -10.38 22.10
CA TYR A 203 -42.55 -8.94 21.84
C TYR A 203 -42.54 -8.09 23.11
N GLN A 204 -43.34 -8.46 24.12
CA GLN A 204 -43.30 -7.78 25.41
C GLN A 204 -41.97 -7.98 26.14
N ALA A 205 -41.41 -9.19 26.14
CA ALA A 205 -40.10 -9.46 26.73
C ALA A 205 -38.98 -8.66 26.04
N THR A 206 -38.96 -8.62 24.70
CA THR A 206 -37.93 -7.87 23.95
C THR A 206 -38.06 -6.36 24.15
N LYS A 207 -39.30 -5.82 24.17
CA LYS A 207 -39.54 -4.41 24.46
C LYS A 207 -39.04 -4.02 25.85
N VAL A 208 -39.24 -4.88 26.84
CA VAL A 208 -38.74 -4.68 28.20
C VAL A 208 -37.21 -4.67 28.22
N THR A 209 -36.55 -5.64 27.58
CA THR A 209 -35.07 -5.73 27.55
C THR A 209 -34.41 -4.53 26.85
N ILE A 210 -34.99 -4.02 25.77
CA ILE A 210 -34.46 -2.85 25.05
C ILE A 210 -34.56 -1.58 25.92
N VAL A 211 -35.66 -1.41 26.65
CA VAL A 211 -35.84 -0.27 27.57
C VAL A 211 -34.82 -0.34 28.71
N TYR A 212 -34.58 -1.52 29.29
CA TYR A 212 -33.57 -1.67 30.35
C TYR A 212 -32.15 -1.38 29.87
N LYS A 213 -31.78 -1.81 28.66
CA LYS A 213 -30.43 -1.59 28.11
C LYS A 213 -30.18 -0.11 27.80
N LYS A 214 -31.19 0.62 27.31
CA LYS A 214 -31.11 2.07 27.10
C LYS A 214 -30.98 2.84 28.42
N TYR A 215 -31.63 2.37 29.48
CA TYR A 215 -31.54 2.99 30.80
C TYR A 215 -30.20 2.72 31.52
N SER A 216 -29.60 1.54 31.32
CA SER A 216 -28.30 1.24 31.96
C SER A 216 -27.13 1.93 31.28
N SER A 217 -27.17 2.13 29.96
CA SER A 217 -26.09 2.84 29.24
C SER A 217 -26.06 4.33 29.62
N ALA A 218 -27.22 4.98 29.70
CA ALA A 218 -27.32 6.39 30.14
C ALA A 218 -26.79 6.60 31.58
N ARG A 219 -26.99 5.63 32.47
CA ARG A 219 -26.54 5.70 33.88
C ARG A 219 -25.05 5.38 34.09
N SER A 220 -24.41 4.75 33.11
CA SER A 220 -22.95 4.56 33.11
C SER A 220 -22.26 5.86 32.71
N GLU A 221 -22.76 6.49 31.65
CA GLU A 221 -22.24 7.75 31.11
C GLU A 221 -22.33 8.90 32.12
N GLU A 222 -23.42 8.98 32.90
CA GLU A 222 -23.60 9.98 33.96
C GLU A 222 -22.68 9.74 35.18
N ARG A 223 -22.20 8.51 35.41
CA ARG A 223 -21.26 8.17 36.48
C ARG A 223 -19.82 8.53 36.13
N ASP A 224 -19.45 8.33 34.87
CA ASP A 224 -18.12 8.71 34.36
C ASP A 224 -17.95 10.23 34.29
N LEU A 225 -19.02 10.98 34.04
CA LEU A 225 -19.05 12.45 34.08
C LEU A 225 -18.96 13.04 35.51
N ARG A 226 -19.36 12.32 36.56
CA ARG A 226 -19.26 12.79 37.96
C ARG A 226 -17.89 12.55 38.59
N ASN A 227 -17.13 11.57 38.12
CA ASN A 227 -15.81 11.23 38.65
C ASN A 227 -14.67 11.98 37.93
N SER A 228 -14.98 12.83 36.95
CA SER A 228 -14.03 13.62 36.16
C SER A 228 -14.01 15.11 36.55
N VAL A 229 -14.66 15.49 37.67
CA VAL A 229 -14.61 16.82 38.31
C VAL A 229 -13.94 16.68 39.67
#